data_AF-A0A815WJR1-F1
#
_entry.id   AF-A0A815WJR1-F1
#
_cell.length_a   1.000
_cell.length_b   1.000
_cell.length_c   1.000
_cell.angle_alpha   90.00
_cell.angle_beta   90.00
_cell.angle_gamma   90.00
#
_symmetry.space_group_name_H-M   'P 1'
#
loop_
_entity.id
_entity.type
_entity.pdbx_description
1 polymer ?
#
loop_
_entity_poly.entity_id
_entity_poly.type
_entity_poly.pdbx_seq_one_letter_code
_entity_poly.pdbx_strand_id
1 'polypeptide(L)'
;LCKGLQAHKVKGAWKSTQENCFVLIALDKYFHMKEKDTPEFVTNIWLDNDYCGQYQYKGRTVNTYTVNISMKALLPLTSLFNTTNDDKSLIMQKVGNGRLYYCIALNYASSSLQLNAVNYGFKIERTYTAVNDSSHVQKQSDGTWKLKLGENVKVIITMTTAQRRYHIALVDYLPAGCEPLNTQLKGIVTDDTQSSVTSSKGANYYYGCQRYPTIG
;
A
#
# COMPACT_ATOMS: atom_id res chain seq x y z
N LEU A 1 17.58 12.18 0.86
CA LEU A 1 17.28 13.51 1.44
C LEU A 1 15.91 14.05 1.00
N CYS A 2 15.71 14.44 -0.27
CA CYS A 2 14.46 15.05 -0.76
C CYS A 2 13.19 14.19 -0.48
N LYS A 3 13.24 12.86 -0.72
CA LYS A 3 12.14 11.94 -0.37
C LYS A 3 11.75 11.99 1.11
N GLY A 4 12.74 12.02 2.01
CA GLY A 4 12.49 12.12 3.46
C GLY A 4 11.88 13.46 3.83
N LEU A 5 12.37 14.55 3.23
CA LEU A 5 11.86 15.90 3.45
C LEU A 5 10.37 16.01 3.10
N GLN A 6 9.98 15.47 1.94
CA GLN A 6 8.59 15.46 1.48
C GLN A 6 7.69 14.57 2.35
N ALA A 7 8.21 13.45 2.86
CA ALA A 7 7.47 12.54 3.73
C ALA A 7 7.09 13.15 5.10
N HIS A 8 7.77 14.21 5.52
CA HIS A 8 7.48 14.92 6.78
C HIS A 8 6.46 16.06 6.63
N LYS A 9 5.93 16.30 5.42
CA LYS A 9 4.97 17.37 5.17
C LYS A 9 3.62 17.03 5.81
N VAL A 10 3.09 17.94 6.62
CA VAL A 10 1.76 17.81 7.26
C VAL A 10 0.84 18.90 6.73
N LYS A 11 -0.30 18.53 6.15
CA LYS A 11 -1.29 19.47 5.58
C LYS A 11 -0.69 20.52 4.63
N GLY A 12 0.40 20.18 3.93
CA GLY A 12 1.05 21.10 2.97
C GLY A 12 2.22 21.91 3.53
N ALA A 13 2.53 21.82 4.82
CA ALA A 13 3.61 22.58 5.47
C ALA A 13 4.52 21.71 6.35
N TRP A 14 5.68 22.27 6.71
CA TRP A 14 6.58 21.81 7.77
C TRP A 14 6.33 22.63 9.05
N LYS A 15 7.11 22.41 10.12
CA LYS A 15 6.70 22.80 11.48
C LYS A 15 6.62 24.31 11.68
N SER A 16 7.39 25.10 10.94
CA SER A 16 7.44 26.56 11.08
C SER A 16 7.63 27.27 9.75
N THR A 17 7.36 28.58 9.73
CA THR A 17 7.60 29.43 8.56
C THR A 17 9.08 29.46 8.16
N GLN A 18 10.00 29.45 9.14
CA GLN A 18 11.44 29.39 8.87
C GLN A 18 11.82 28.06 8.21
N GLU A 19 11.32 26.93 8.74
CA GLU A 19 11.55 25.62 8.13
C GLU A 19 11.00 25.56 6.70
N ASN A 20 9.77 26.05 6.49
CA ASN A 20 9.17 26.10 5.15
C ASN A 20 10.06 26.85 4.16
N CYS A 21 10.59 28.02 4.56
CA CYS A 21 11.48 28.81 3.72
C CYS A 21 12.75 28.03 3.34
N PHE A 22 13.43 27.43 4.31
CA PHE A 22 14.64 26.63 4.05
C PHE A 22 14.36 25.40 3.19
N VAL A 23 13.22 24.75 3.39
CA VAL A 23 12.79 23.60 2.58
C VAL A 23 12.58 24.00 1.13
N LEU A 24 11.88 25.10 0.87
CA LEU A 24 11.63 25.58 -0.49
C LEU A 24 12.95 25.94 -1.20
N ILE A 25 13.86 26.64 -0.52
CA ILE A 25 15.20 26.96 -1.05
C ILE A 25 15.99 25.67 -1.34
N ALA A 26 15.91 24.66 -0.47
CA ALA A 26 16.59 23.39 -0.69
C ALA A 26 16.01 22.61 -1.88
N LEU A 27 14.69 22.62 -2.06
CA LEU A 27 14.01 22.00 -3.20
C LEU A 27 14.38 22.69 -4.52
N ASP A 28 14.44 24.02 -4.52
CA ASP A 28 14.90 24.81 -5.68
C ASP A 28 16.35 24.46 -6.07
N LYS A 29 17.27 24.44 -5.09
CA LYS A 29 18.66 24.03 -5.33
C LYS A 29 18.76 22.60 -5.83
N TYR A 30 18.00 21.68 -5.24
CA TYR A 30 17.96 20.29 -5.67
C TYR A 30 17.50 20.18 -7.12
N PHE A 31 16.44 20.90 -7.47
CA PHE A 31 15.88 20.94 -8.82
C PHE A 31 16.91 21.45 -9.83
N HIS A 32 17.58 22.57 -9.57
CA HIS A 32 18.62 23.09 -10.45
C HIS A 32 19.83 22.16 -10.60
N MET A 33 20.16 21.37 -9.58
CA MET A 33 21.28 20.41 -9.63
C MET A 33 20.93 19.07 -10.27
N LYS A 34 19.72 18.55 -10.06
CA LYS A 34 19.32 17.18 -10.48
C LYS A 34 18.39 17.16 -11.69
N GLU A 35 17.63 18.23 -11.91
CA GLU A 35 16.65 18.41 -13.00
C GLU A 35 17.03 19.59 -13.91
N LYS A 36 18.34 19.82 -14.07
CA LYS A 36 18.90 20.90 -14.90
C LYS A 36 18.37 20.81 -16.34
N ASP A 37 18.41 19.61 -16.90
CA ASP A 37 18.00 19.35 -18.27
C ASP A 37 16.48 19.49 -18.41
N THR A 38 16.06 20.32 -19.36
CA THR A 38 14.65 20.40 -19.73
C THR A 38 14.26 19.09 -20.43
N PRO A 39 13.20 18.39 -19.97
CA PRO A 39 12.77 17.13 -20.58
C PRO A 39 12.43 17.29 -22.06
N GLU A 40 13.10 16.51 -22.90
CA GLU A 40 12.82 16.37 -24.32
C GLU A 40 13.18 14.95 -24.73
N PHE A 41 12.28 14.02 -24.46
CA PHE A 41 12.50 12.60 -24.70
C PHE A 41 11.20 11.85 -24.98
N VAL A 42 11.33 10.70 -25.63
CA VAL A 42 10.25 9.73 -25.82
C VAL A 42 10.55 8.51 -24.95
N THR A 43 9.52 7.96 -24.32
CA THR A 43 9.57 6.68 -23.64
C THR A 43 8.74 5.67 -24.41
N ASN A 44 9.37 4.60 -24.84
CA ASN A 44 8.73 3.47 -25.51
C ASN A 44 8.65 2.28 -24.55
N ILE A 45 7.54 1.56 -24.57
CA ILE A 45 7.27 0.44 -23.66
C ILE A 45 6.87 -0.79 -24.48
N TRP A 46 7.50 -1.91 -24.18
CA TRP A 46 7.21 -3.21 -24.78
C TRP A 46 7.07 -4.28 -23.70
N LEU A 47 6.25 -5.27 -23.99
CA LEU A 47 6.19 -6.53 -23.27
C LEU A 47 6.73 -7.62 -24.20
N ASP A 48 7.91 -8.14 -23.90
CA ASP A 48 8.71 -8.95 -24.83
C ASP A 48 8.88 -8.21 -26.17
N ASN A 49 8.24 -8.72 -27.23
CA ASN A 49 8.25 -8.11 -28.57
C ASN A 49 7.01 -7.24 -28.83
N ASP A 50 6.01 -7.25 -27.95
CA ASP A 50 4.74 -6.56 -28.14
C ASP A 50 4.83 -5.10 -27.70
N TYR A 51 4.62 -4.18 -28.63
CA TYR A 51 4.62 -2.75 -28.34
C TYR A 51 3.36 -2.36 -27.55
N CYS A 52 3.59 -1.86 -26.32
CA CYS A 52 2.52 -1.50 -25.39
C CYS A 52 2.18 -0.01 -25.43
N GLY A 53 3.08 0.84 -25.95
CA GLY A 53 2.82 2.24 -26.18
C GLY A 53 4.05 3.14 -26.03
N GLN A 54 3.85 4.43 -26.27
CA GLN A 54 4.85 5.47 -26.03
C GLN A 54 4.25 6.72 -25.42
N TYR A 55 5.12 7.50 -24.78
CA TYR A 55 4.82 8.86 -24.37
C TYR A 55 5.97 9.79 -24.72
N GLN A 56 5.61 10.95 -25.27
CA GLN A 56 6.54 12.02 -25.53
C GLN A 56 6.48 13.04 -24.38
N TYR A 57 7.66 13.42 -23.90
CA TYR A 57 7.85 14.41 -22.86
C TYR A 57 8.52 15.62 -23.50
N LYS A 58 7.87 16.79 -23.35
CA LYS A 58 8.39 18.06 -23.84
C LYS A 58 8.19 19.13 -22.79
N GLY A 59 9.28 19.75 -22.37
CA GLY A 59 9.26 20.74 -21.30
C GLY A 59 8.97 20.12 -19.93
N ARG A 60 8.70 20.99 -18.96
CA ARG A 60 8.45 20.57 -17.58
C ARG A 60 6.95 20.50 -17.34
N THR A 61 6.46 19.33 -16.97
CA THR A 61 5.05 19.09 -16.66
C THR A 61 4.93 18.23 -15.41
N VAL A 62 3.81 18.38 -14.70
CA VAL A 62 3.42 17.52 -13.57
C VAL A 62 2.53 16.35 -14.01
N ASN A 63 2.24 16.26 -15.32
CA ASN A 63 1.38 15.22 -15.86
C ASN A 63 2.02 13.84 -15.68
N THR A 64 1.18 12.89 -15.27
CA THR A 64 1.53 11.48 -15.19
C THR A 64 0.88 10.74 -16.36
N TYR A 65 1.66 9.88 -17.02
CA TYR A 65 1.17 9.02 -18.08
C TYR A 65 1.20 7.56 -17.61
N THR A 66 0.14 6.82 -17.91
CA THR A 66 -0.05 5.45 -17.43
C THR A 66 -0.37 4.52 -18.60
N VAL A 67 0.46 3.49 -18.79
CA VAL A 67 0.13 2.34 -19.65
C VAL A 67 -0.44 1.23 -18.77
N ASN A 68 -1.61 0.73 -19.12
CA ASN A 68 -2.22 -0.42 -18.44
C ASN A 68 -2.01 -1.67 -19.30
N ILE A 69 -1.27 -2.65 -18.78
CA ILE A 69 -1.10 -3.97 -19.40
C ILE A 69 -1.99 -4.95 -18.65
N SER A 70 -2.87 -5.64 -19.37
CA SER A 70 -3.82 -6.58 -18.75
C SER A 70 -3.11 -7.86 -18.28
N MET A 71 -3.59 -8.47 -17.19
CA MET A 71 -3.10 -9.78 -16.75
C MET A 71 -3.27 -10.88 -17.80
N LYS A 72 -4.27 -10.76 -18.68
CA LYS A 72 -4.46 -11.70 -19.80
C LYS A 72 -3.31 -11.65 -20.82
N ALA A 73 -2.69 -10.48 -21.00
CA ALA A 73 -1.52 -10.33 -21.86
C ALA A 73 -0.25 -10.86 -21.18
N LEU A 74 -0.14 -10.69 -19.86
CA LEU A 74 0.98 -11.21 -19.07
C LEU A 74 0.94 -12.74 -18.92
N LEU A 75 -0.24 -13.30 -18.68
CA LEU A 75 -0.49 -14.73 -18.50
C LEU A 75 -1.61 -15.17 -19.44
N PRO A 76 -1.30 -15.48 -20.71
CA PRO A 76 -2.29 -16.05 -21.61
C PRO A 76 -2.81 -17.38 -21.05
N LEU A 77 -4.08 -17.72 -21.30
CA LEU A 77 -4.73 -18.93 -20.77
C LEU A 77 -3.93 -20.22 -21.04
N THR A 78 -3.14 -20.25 -22.11
CA THR A 78 -2.24 -21.36 -22.47
C THR A 78 -1.10 -21.55 -21.47
N SER A 79 -0.60 -20.48 -20.85
CA SER A 79 0.47 -20.51 -19.85
C SER A 79 -0.01 -20.94 -18.46
N LEU A 80 -1.31 -20.83 -18.15
CA LEU A 80 -1.87 -21.29 -16.87
C LEU A 80 -1.82 -22.82 -16.71
N PHE A 81 -1.75 -23.55 -17.82
CA PHE A 81 -1.69 -25.02 -17.85
C PHE A 81 -0.29 -25.56 -18.18
N ASN A 82 0.67 -24.69 -18.50
CA ASN A 82 2.03 -25.07 -18.85
C ASN A 82 2.99 -24.54 -17.78
N THR A 83 3.59 -25.44 -17.00
CA THR A 83 4.51 -25.14 -15.88
C THR A 83 5.91 -24.72 -16.33
N THR A 84 6.04 -24.14 -17.52
CA THR A 84 7.30 -23.57 -17.98
C THR A 84 7.40 -22.14 -17.46
N ASN A 85 8.54 -21.78 -16.86
CA ASN A 85 8.87 -20.40 -16.45
C ASN A 85 8.86 -19.49 -17.70
N ASP A 86 7.69 -19.03 -18.11
CA ASP A 86 7.53 -18.05 -19.19
C ASP A 86 7.64 -16.64 -18.61
N ASP A 87 8.83 -16.33 -18.10
CA ASP A 87 9.15 -15.01 -17.59
C ASP A 87 9.03 -13.98 -18.72
N LYS A 88 8.06 -13.07 -18.62
CA LYS A 88 7.90 -11.97 -19.58
C LYS A 88 8.78 -10.78 -19.21
N SER A 89 9.42 -10.21 -20.21
CA SER A 89 10.31 -9.05 -20.09
C SER A 89 9.55 -7.75 -20.35
N LEU A 90 9.44 -6.88 -19.35
CA LEU A 90 8.97 -5.51 -19.55
C LEU A 90 10.15 -4.61 -19.92
N ILE A 91 10.14 -4.09 -21.15
CA ILE A 91 11.20 -3.23 -21.68
C ILE A 91 10.69 -1.80 -21.72
N MET A 92 11.43 -0.88 -21.08
CA MET A 92 11.17 0.55 -21.14
C MET A 92 12.41 1.28 -21.67
N GLN A 93 12.29 1.90 -22.84
CA GLN A 93 13.39 2.64 -23.48
C GLN A 93 13.12 4.13 -23.45
N LYS A 94 14.06 4.89 -22.91
CA LYS A 94 14.05 6.37 -22.97
C LYS A 94 15.00 6.83 -24.08
N VAL A 95 14.49 7.59 -25.04
CA VAL A 95 15.26 8.18 -26.13
C VAL A 95 15.15 9.70 -26.08
N GLY A 96 16.27 10.39 -25.84
CA GLY A 96 16.32 11.86 -25.73
C GLY A 96 16.83 12.37 -24.38
N ASN A 97 16.79 13.69 -24.20
CA ASN A 97 17.41 14.40 -23.08
C ASN A 97 16.49 14.52 -21.86
N GLY A 98 17.06 14.45 -20.66
CA GLY A 98 16.33 14.54 -19.40
C GLY A 98 16.13 13.18 -18.72
N ARG A 99 15.56 13.22 -17.51
CA ARG A 99 15.41 12.08 -16.60
C ARG A 99 13.98 11.54 -16.65
N LEU A 100 13.85 10.22 -16.83
CA LEU A 100 12.58 9.52 -16.73
C LEU A 100 12.36 9.06 -15.29
N TYR A 101 11.23 9.45 -14.72
CA TYR A 101 10.72 8.90 -13.47
C TYR A 101 9.55 7.98 -13.80
N TYR A 102 9.60 6.75 -13.29
CA TYR A 102 8.59 5.75 -13.57
C TYR A 102 8.25 4.95 -12.30
N CYS A 103 7.04 4.39 -12.29
CA CYS A 103 6.59 3.44 -11.30
C CYS A 103 5.98 2.26 -12.06
N ILE A 104 6.40 1.05 -11.71
CA ILE A 104 5.79 -0.18 -12.19
C ILE A 104 5.01 -0.76 -11.03
N ALA A 105 3.73 -1.02 -11.26
CA ALA A 105 2.84 -1.62 -10.28
C ALA A 105 2.17 -2.84 -10.92
N LEU A 106 2.14 -3.94 -10.18
CA LEU A 106 1.44 -5.16 -10.55
C LEU A 106 0.34 -5.41 -9.52
N ASN A 107 -0.90 -5.48 -10.00
CA ASN A 107 -2.04 -5.91 -9.19
C ASN A 107 -2.48 -7.29 -9.67
N TYR A 108 -2.44 -8.28 -8.78
CA TYR A 108 -2.71 -9.68 -9.11
C TYR A 108 -3.40 -10.39 -7.95
N ALA A 109 -4.13 -11.45 -8.28
CA ALA A 109 -4.58 -12.44 -7.32
C ALA A 109 -3.61 -13.62 -7.35
N SER A 110 -3.18 -14.08 -6.17
CA SER A 110 -2.38 -15.30 -6.07
C SER A 110 -3.22 -16.51 -6.50
N SER A 111 -2.60 -17.47 -7.18
CA SER A 111 -3.23 -18.76 -7.52
C SER A 111 -3.50 -19.62 -6.28
N SER A 112 -2.72 -19.43 -5.22
CA SER A 112 -2.88 -20.07 -3.92
C SER A 112 -3.31 -19.06 -2.85
N LEU A 113 -4.32 -19.43 -2.06
CA LEU A 113 -4.70 -18.69 -0.83
C LEU A 113 -3.78 -19.03 0.35
N GLN A 114 -3.01 -20.11 0.25
CA GLN A 114 -2.00 -20.49 1.22
C GLN A 114 -0.66 -19.92 0.78
N LEU A 115 -0.30 -18.79 1.39
CA LEU A 115 0.97 -18.11 1.15
C LEU A 115 1.89 -18.33 2.34
N ASN A 116 3.17 -18.57 2.05
CA ASN A 116 4.19 -18.60 3.10
C ASN A 116 4.27 -17.21 3.77
N ALA A 117 4.48 -17.20 5.09
CA ALA A 117 4.72 -15.97 5.80
C ALA A 117 6.00 -15.30 5.27
N VAL A 118 5.90 -14.01 4.95
CA VAL A 118 7.01 -13.20 4.42
C VAL A 118 7.13 -11.90 5.20
N ASN A 119 8.35 -11.34 5.25
CA ASN A 119 8.61 -10.03 5.83
C ASN A 119 9.39 -9.19 4.81
N TYR A 120 8.72 -8.21 4.22
CA TYR A 120 9.31 -7.24 3.29
C TYR A 120 9.41 -5.84 3.91
N GLY A 121 9.75 -5.77 5.20
CA GLY A 121 9.87 -4.53 5.96
C GLY A 121 8.71 -4.25 6.92
N PHE A 122 7.67 -5.09 6.85
CA PHE A 122 6.57 -5.19 7.81
C PHE A 122 6.42 -6.65 8.22
N LYS A 123 6.34 -6.91 9.52
CA LYS A 123 5.84 -8.17 10.07
C LYS A 123 4.42 -7.92 10.56
N ILE A 124 3.46 -8.69 10.08
CA ILE A 124 2.05 -8.59 10.48
C ILE A 124 1.64 -9.94 11.05
N GLU A 125 1.06 -9.92 12.25
CA GLU A 125 0.54 -11.10 12.93
C GLU A 125 -0.91 -10.83 13.32
N ARG A 126 -1.82 -11.75 12.98
CA ARG A 126 -3.21 -11.73 13.41
C ARG A 126 -3.46 -12.87 14.39
N THR A 127 -4.09 -12.57 15.50
CA THR A 127 -4.51 -13.54 16.50
C THR A 127 -5.95 -13.30 16.91
N TYR A 128 -6.63 -14.37 17.31
CA TYR A 128 -8.00 -14.32 17.80
C TYR A 128 -8.02 -14.73 19.26
N THR A 129 -8.82 -14.02 20.05
CA THR A 129 -9.01 -14.29 21.47
C THR A 129 -10.51 -14.32 21.77
N ALA A 130 -10.93 -15.25 22.61
CA ALA A 130 -12.32 -15.31 23.04
C ALA A 130 -12.64 -14.13 23.96
N VAL A 131 -13.86 -13.61 23.88
CA VAL A 131 -14.33 -12.53 24.78
C VAL A 131 -14.95 -13.10 26.05
N ASN A 132 -15.79 -14.13 25.93
CA ASN A 132 -16.56 -14.67 27.07
C ASN A 132 -15.95 -15.95 27.64
N ASP A 133 -15.77 -16.97 26.80
CA ASP A 133 -15.26 -18.29 27.20
C ASP A 133 -14.07 -18.66 26.31
N SER A 134 -12.92 -18.91 26.95
CA SER A 134 -11.67 -19.34 26.32
C SER A 134 -11.82 -20.52 25.34
N SER A 135 -12.79 -21.41 25.55
CA SER A 135 -13.03 -22.57 24.71
C SER A 135 -13.66 -22.23 23.35
N HIS A 136 -14.22 -21.02 23.18
CA HIS A 136 -14.91 -20.57 21.97
C HIS A 136 -13.96 -20.24 20.81
N VAL A 137 -12.67 -20.05 21.10
CA VAL A 137 -11.64 -19.71 20.11
C VAL A 137 -10.47 -20.65 20.29
N GLN A 138 -10.25 -21.53 19.30
CA GLN A 138 -9.20 -22.55 19.37
C GLN A 138 -8.31 -22.45 18.13
N LYS A 139 -7.00 -22.34 18.36
CA LYS A 139 -6.01 -22.49 17.29
C LYS A 139 -5.69 -23.97 17.11
N GLN A 140 -5.83 -24.46 15.89
CA GLN A 140 -5.56 -25.84 15.54
C GLN A 140 -4.05 -26.07 15.30
N SER A 141 -3.63 -27.34 15.27
CA SER A 141 -2.24 -27.74 15.04
C SER A 141 -1.70 -27.33 13.67
N ASP A 142 -2.57 -27.22 12.68
CA ASP A 142 -2.25 -26.75 11.32
C ASP A 142 -2.19 -25.21 11.20
N GLY A 143 -2.43 -24.49 12.30
CA GLY A 143 -2.44 -23.03 12.35
C GLY A 143 -3.78 -22.37 12.01
N THR A 144 -4.80 -23.13 11.60
CA THR A 144 -6.16 -22.61 11.38
C THR A 144 -6.86 -22.30 12.71
N TRP A 145 -7.98 -21.57 12.64
CA TRP A 145 -8.76 -21.20 13.82
C TRP A 145 -10.17 -21.79 13.75
N LYS A 146 -10.63 -22.37 14.86
CA LYS A 146 -12.00 -22.79 15.07
C LYS A 146 -12.68 -21.78 15.99
N LEU A 147 -13.76 -21.19 15.50
CA LEU A 147 -14.57 -20.21 16.23
C LEU A 147 -15.95 -20.82 16.48
N LYS A 148 -16.49 -20.65 17.69
CA LYS A 148 -17.88 -21.04 18.00
C LYS A 148 -18.86 -20.05 17.37
N LEU A 149 -19.90 -20.57 16.73
CA LEU A 149 -20.92 -19.77 16.07
C LEU A 149 -21.71 -18.91 17.07
N GLY A 150 -21.98 -17.66 16.70
CA GLY A 150 -22.77 -16.71 17.50
C GLY A 150 -22.02 -16.06 18.66
N GLU A 151 -20.73 -16.35 18.82
CA GLU A 151 -19.91 -15.84 19.91
C GLU A 151 -19.03 -14.67 19.46
N ASN A 152 -18.73 -13.79 20.42
CA ASN A 152 -17.86 -12.65 20.18
C ASN A 152 -16.38 -13.06 20.23
N VAL A 153 -15.62 -12.61 19.23
CA VAL A 153 -14.19 -12.87 19.10
C VAL A 153 -13.45 -11.54 18.99
N LYS A 154 -12.43 -11.35 19.82
CA LYS A 154 -11.52 -10.20 19.76
C LYS A 154 -10.38 -10.51 18.80
N VAL A 155 -10.25 -9.69 17.76
CA VAL A 155 -9.17 -9.76 16.77
C VAL A 155 -8.04 -8.84 17.23
N ILE A 156 -6.82 -9.39 17.36
CA ILE A 156 -5.62 -8.63 17.70
C ILE A 156 -4.67 -8.69 16.50
N ILE A 157 -4.37 -7.54 15.93
CA ILE A 157 -3.44 -7.40 14.81
C ILE A 157 -2.19 -6.66 15.31
N THR A 158 -1.05 -7.34 15.24
CA THR A 158 0.25 -6.80 15.62
C THR A 158 1.05 -6.52 14.36
N MET A 159 1.39 -5.25 14.14
CA MET A 159 2.28 -4.83 13.04
C MET A 159 3.60 -4.33 13.62
N THR A 160 4.71 -4.93 13.19
CA THR A 160 6.07 -4.58 13.62
C THR A 160 6.92 -4.13 12.44
N THR A 161 7.71 -3.06 12.62
CA THR A 161 8.65 -2.53 11.62
C THR A 161 10.01 -2.25 12.25
N ALA A 162 11.09 -2.47 11.49
CA ALA A 162 12.46 -2.19 11.97
C ALA A 162 12.78 -0.68 12.03
N GLN A 163 12.08 0.13 11.25
CA GLN A 163 12.29 1.57 11.14
C GLN A 163 10.93 2.28 11.18
N ARG A 164 10.96 3.59 11.49
CA ARG A 164 9.76 4.42 11.39
C ARG A 164 9.28 4.49 9.93
N ARG A 165 7.99 4.25 9.74
CA ARG A 165 7.31 4.29 8.44
C ARG A 165 6.20 5.33 8.49
N TYR A 166 5.90 5.93 7.35
CA TYR A 166 4.87 6.97 7.18
C TYR A 166 3.89 6.54 6.07
N HIS A 167 2.67 7.09 6.09
CA HIS A 167 1.64 6.82 5.08
C HIS A 167 1.31 5.33 4.90
N ILE A 168 1.13 4.63 6.01
CA ILE A 168 0.81 3.21 6.03
C ILE A 168 -0.71 3.04 6.04
N ALA A 169 -1.21 2.12 5.23
CA ALA A 169 -2.56 1.59 5.34
C ALA A 169 -2.47 0.10 5.65
N LEU A 170 -3.16 -0.33 6.69
CA LEU A 170 -3.33 -1.74 7.03
C LEU A 170 -4.76 -2.14 6.71
N VAL A 171 -4.92 -3.10 5.81
CA VAL A 171 -6.23 -3.64 5.44
C VAL A 171 -6.34 -5.04 6.02
N ASP A 172 -7.32 -5.23 6.89
CA ASP A 172 -7.68 -6.53 7.45
C ASP A 172 -8.94 -7.04 6.76
N TYR A 173 -8.80 -8.08 5.93
CA TYR A 173 -9.96 -8.79 5.38
C TYR A 173 -10.58 -9.70 6.44
N LEU A 174 -11.89 -9.55 6.60
CA LEU A 174 -12.68 -10.37 7.51
C LEU A 174 -12.79 -11.82 6.98
N PRO A 175 -12.62 -12.83 7.86
CA PRO A 175 -12.95 -14.21 7.53
C PRO A 175 -14.44 -14.36 7.21
N ALA A 176 -14.77 -15.30 6.32
CA ALA A 176 -16.16 -15.65 6.05
C ALA A 176 -16.88 -16.08 7.33
N GLY A 177 -18.15 -15.67 7.47
CA GLY A 177 -18.99 -15.97 8.63
C GLY A 177 -18.74 -15.08 9.86
N CYS A 178 -17.75 -14.18 9.81
CA CYS A 178 -17.55 -13.15 10.83
C CYS A 178 -18.18 -11.82 10.39
N GLU A 179 -18.79 -11.12 11.33
CA GLU A 179 -19.31 -9.77 11.12
C GLU A 179 -18.60 -8.78 12.05
N PRO A 180 -18.24 -7.58 11.56
CA PRO A 180 -17.59 -6.58 12.39
C PRO A 180 -18.62 -5.95 13.34
N LEU A 181 -18.29 -5.90 14.63
CA LEU A 181 -19.09 -5.18 15.61
C LEU A 181 -18.65 -3.71 15.68
N ASN A 182 -19.59 -2.79 15.49
CA ASN A 182 -19.32 -1.37 15.60
C ASN A 182 -19.37 -0.90 17.06
N THR A 183 -18.24 -0.86 17.73
CA THR A 183 -18.11 -0.49 19.16
C THR A 183 -18.54 0.95 19.49
N GLN A 184 -18.84 1.79 18.50
CA GLN A 184 -19.39 3.14 18.74
C GLN A 184 -20.90 3.14 19.06
N LEU A 185 -21.60 2.02 18.83
CA LEU A 185 -23.02 1.91 19.13
C LEU A 185 -23.24 1.51 20.59
N LYS A 186 -24.20 2.18 21.26
CA LYS A 186 -24.58 1.86 22.64
C LYS A 186 -25.14 0.45 22.73
N GLY A 187 -24.71 -0.31 23.74
CA GLY A 187 -25.21 -1.67 24.05
C GLY A 187 -24.29 -2.82 23.62
N ILE A 188 -23.21 -2.53 22.91
CA ILE A 188 -22.20 -3.56 22.57
C ILE A 188 -21.25 -3.72 23.77
N VAL A 189 -21.31 -4.89 24.42
CA VAL A 189 -20.41 -5.26 25.51
C VAL A 189 -19.05 -5.58 24.91
N THR A 190 -18.05 -4.75 25.22
CA THR A 190 -16.64 -5.02 24.95
C THR A 190 -15.91 -4.96 26.27
N ASP A 191 -15.12 -6.00 26.56
CA ASP A 191 -14.28 -6.08 27.77
C ASP A 191 -13.10 -5.08 27.74
N ASP A 192 -13.01 -4.27 26.67
CA ASP A 192 -11.95 -3.30 26.45
C ASP A 192 -12.56 -2.09 25.71
N THR A 193 -12.86 -1.04 26.46
CA THR A 193 -13.35 0.23 25.90
C THR A 193 -12.18 0.98 25.27
N GLN A 194 -11.77 0.56 24.09
CA GLN A 194 -11.24 1.34 22.97
C GLN A 194 -10.54 0.38 22.01
N SER A 195 -10.75 0.57 20.71
CA SER A 195 -9.78 0.13 19.70
C SER A 195 -8.48 0.92 19.94
N SER A 196 -7.71 0.54 20.96
CA SER A 196 -6.47 1.21 21.31
C SER A 196 -5.40 0.71 20.37
N VAL A 197 -4.98 1.55 19.42
CA VAL A 197 -3.68 1.37 18.79
C VAL A 197 -2.65 1.66 19.87
N THR A 198 -2.22 0.63 20.59
CA THR A 198 -1.16 0.75 21.58
C THR A 198 0.18 0.79 20.84
N SER A 199 0.51 1.94 20.26
CA SER A 199 1.83 2.21 19.71
C SER A 199 2.83 2.19 20.86
N SER A 200 3.72 1.20 20.90
CA SER A 200 4.88 1.22 21.78
C SER A 200 5.81 2.37 21.31
N LYS A 201 5.59 3.55 21.91
CA LYS A 201 6.22 4.86 21.61
C LYS A 201 5.64 5.63 20.40
N GLY A 202 4.60 6.41 20.68
CA GLY A 202 4.49 7.77 20.15
C GLY A 202 3.35 8.03 19.16
N ALA A 203 2.49 8.97 19.55
CA ALA A 203 1.47 9.70 18.79
C ALA A 203 0.24 8.89 18.31
N ASN A 204 -0.89 9.18 18.95
CA ASN A 204 -2.24 8.75 18.57
C ASN A 204 -2.67 9.50 17.30
N TYR A 205 -3.12 8.76 16.28
CA TYR A 205 -3.84 9.33 15.14
C TYR A 205 -5.23 8.69 15.05
N TYR A 206 -6.25 9.54 15.06
CA TYR A 206 -7.65 9.17 14.87
C TYR A 206 -7.98 9.13 13.37
N TYR A 207 -8.86 8.21 12.96
CA TYR A 207 -9.53 8.25 11.67
C TYR A 207 -11.01 8.56 11.89
N GLY A 208 -11.52 9.61 11.23
CA GLY A 208 -12.94 9.83 10.98
C GLY A 208 -13.22 9.66 9.49
N CYS A 209 -14.32 9.02 9.11
CA CYS A 209 -14.80 9.03 7.73
C CYS A 209 -15.83 10.15 7.57
N GLN A 210 -15.59 11.05 6.62
CA GLN A 210 -16.56 12.07 6.22
C GLN A 210 -17.12 11.65 4.85
N ARG A 211 -18.43 11.46 4.76
CA ARG A 211 -19.13 11.29 3.47
C ARG A 211 -19.01 12.59 2.68
N TYR A 212 -18.51 12.52 1.46
CA TYR A 212 -18.75 13.58 0.47
C TYR A 212 -20.18 13.42 -0.08
N PRO A 213 -20.98 14.50 -0.20
CA PRO A 213 -22.27 14.44 -0.85
C PRO A 213 -22.09 14.25 -2.37
N THR A 214 -22.87 13.34 -2.96
CA THR A 214 -23.07 13.26 -4.40
C THR A 214 -24.01 14.38 -4.84
N ILE A 215 -23.59 15.18 -5.82
CA ILE A 215 -24.45 16.07 -6.60
C ILE A 215 -24.62 15.38 -7.97
N GLY A 216 -25.88 15.24 -8.41
CA GLY A 216 -26.26 14.69 -9.71
C GLY A 216 -27.30 13.60 -9.57
#